data_AF-A0A8X6X5C9-F1
#
_entry.id   AF-A0A8X6X5C9-F1
#
_cell.length_a   1.000
_cell.length_b   1.000
_cell.length_c   1.000
_cell.angle_alpha   90.00
_cell.angle_beta   90.00
_cell.angle_gamma   90.00
#
_symmetry.space_group_name_H-M   'P 1'
#
loop_
_entity.id
_entity.type
_entity.pdbx_description
1 polymer ?
#
loop_
_entity_poly.entity_id
_entity_poly.type
_entity_poly.pdbx_seq_one_letter_code
_entity_poly.pdbx_strand_id
1 'polypeptide(L)' 'MSIRFTGSNFWLWGYLKSLVYLGGVATLNDLKNSITFHARSLTIDPLRSAVDHTLHRLEILQVNEVGHLEHLSLHRPGHD' A
#
# COMPACT_ATOMS: atom_id res chain seq x y z
N MET A 1 4.18 -18.63 3.93
CA MET A 1 4.83 -17.62 4.79
C MET A 1 4.42 -16.24 4.26
N SER A 2 3.48 -15.59 4.93
CA SER A 2 2.62 -14.53 4.38
C SER A 2 3.32 -13.17 4.29
N ILE A 3 3.74 -12.77 3.09
CA ILE A 3 4.36 -11.46 2.76
C ILE A 3 3.29 -10.40 2.39
N ARG A 4 2.00 -10.65 2.68
CA ARG A 4 0.86 -9.81 2.24
C ARG A 4 0.75 -8.41 2.91
N PHE A 5 1.74 -7.95 3.66
CA PHE A 5 1.71 -6.69 4.43
C PHE A 5 2.76 -5.65 4.03
N THR A 6 3.49 -5.81 2.93
CA THR A 6 4.60 -4.89 2.58
C THR A 6 4.14 -3.55 1.98
N GLY A 7 3.01 -3.51 1.26
CA GLY A 7 2.48 -2.27 0.67
C GLY A 7 1.82 -1.35 1.69
N SER A 8 0.91 -1.90 2.51
CA SER A 8 0.16 -1.13 3.52
C SER A 8 1.07 -0.58 4.61
N ASN A 9 2.06 -1.36 5.07
CA ASN A 9 3.01 -0.87 6.08
C ASN A 9 3.90 0.25 5.54
N PHE A 10 4.35 0.18 4.28
CA PHE A 10 5.21 1.22 3.70
C PHE A 10 4.44 2.53 3.52
N TRP A 11 3.22 2.46 2.98
CA TRP A 11 2.37 3.64 2.79
C TRP A 11 1.98 4.26 4.13
N LEU A 12 1.52 3.45 5.09
CA LEU A 12 1.10 3.93 6.40
C LEU A 12 2.26 4.60 7.15
N TRP A 13 3.46 4.01 7.07
CA TRP A 13 4.64 4.58 7.70
C TRP A 13 5.05 5.91 7.05
N GLY A 14 5.01 6.00 5.71
CA GLY A 14 5.27 7.25 4.99
C GLY A 14 4.27 8.35 5.34
N TYR A 15 2.99 7.99 5.47
CA TYR A 15 1.90 8.90 5.83
C TYR A 15 2.00 9.38 7.28
N LEU A 16 2.27 8.49 8.24
CA LEU A 16 2.46 8.88 9.64
C LEU A 16 3.67 9.82 9.77
N LYS A 17 4.74 9.54 9.04
CA LYS A 17 5.95 10.34 9.03
C LYS A 17 5.67 11.76 8.52
N SER A 18 4.92 11.93 7.43
CA SER A 18 4.60 13.25 6.89
C SER A 18 3.77 14.10 7.86
N LEU A 19 2.80 13.49 8.54
CA LEU A 19 1.99 14.17 9.57
C LEU A 19 2.83 14.64 10.76
N VAL A 20 3.72 13.77 11.24
CA VAL A 20 4.58 14.07 12.39
C VAL A 20 5.54 15.22 12.08
N TYR A 21 6.15 15.26 10.89
CA TYR A 21 7.06 16.34 10.52
C TYR A 21 6.35 17.66 10.17
N LEU A 22 5.09 17.61 9.72
CA LEU A 22 4.31 18.81 9.44
C LEU A 22 4.04 19.63 10.72
N GLY A 23 3.87 18.96 11.86
CA GLY A 23 3.60 19.62 13.15
C GLY A 23 4.78 20.39 13.74
N GLY A 24 5.99 20.25 13.17
CA GLY A 24 7.21 20.83 13.71
C GLY A 24 7.64 20.12 14.99
N VAL A 25 8.69 19.30 14.91
CA VAL A 25 9.18 18.52 16.05
C VAL A 25 10.46 19.17 16.58
N ALA A 26 10.37 19.89 17.70
CA ALA A 26 11.51 20.54 18.32
C ALA A 26 12.18 19.65 19.39
N THR A 27 11.40 18.82 20.08
CA THR A 27 11.90 17.95 21.15
C THR A 27 11.45 16.50 20.99
N LEU A 28 12.11 15.59 21.69
CA LEU A 28 11.71 14.18 21.75
C LEU A 28 10.29 14.01 22.32
N ASN A 29 9.88 14.91 23.21
CA ASN A 29 8.53 14.89 23.78
C ASN A 29 7.47 15.27 22.75
N ASP A 30 7.75 16.29 21.92
CA ASP A 30 6.87 16.68 20.82
C ASP A 30 6.74 15.55 19.80
N LEU A 31 7.84 14.84 19.53
CA LEU A 31 7.83 13.68 18.64
C LEU A 31 6.87 12.59 19.16
N LYS A 32 7.02 12.22 20.43
CA LYS A 32 6.18 11.19 21.08
C LYS A 32 4.70 11.59 21.12
N ASN A 33 4.43 12.85 21.43
CA ASN A 33 3.07 13.38 21.48
C ASN A 33 2.44 13.44 20.09
N SER A 34 3.18 13.89 19.09
CA SER A 34 2.73 13.95 17.70
C SER A 34 2.44 12.55 17.14
N ILE A 35 3.34 11.57 17.34
CA ILE A 35 3.11 10.17 16.93
C ILE A 35 1.84 9.63 17.60
N THR A 36 1.69 9.85 18.91
CA THR A 36 0.53 9.37 19.68
C THR A 36 -0.77 10.02 19.19
N PHE A 37 -0.75 11.32 18.91
CA PHE A 37 -1.90 12.08 18.43
C PHE A 37 -2.33 11.62 17.04
N HIS A 38 -1.40 11.50 16.10
CA HIS A 38 -1.70 11.06 14.74
C HIS A 38 -2.08 9.58 14.69
N ALA A 39 -1.43 8.71 15.46
CA ALA A 39 -1.81 7.30 15.55
C ALA A 39 -3.24 7.11 16.09
N ARG A 40 -3.68 7.96 17.03
CA ARG A 40 -5.06 7.95 17.54
C ARG A 40 -6.07 8.60 16.60
N SER A 41 -5.64 9.57 15.80
CA SER A 41 -6.49 10.24 14.81
C SER A 41 -6.63 9.45 13.50
N LEU A 42 -5.84 8.39 13.30
CA LEU A 42 -6.03 7.45 12.21
C LEU A 42 -7.35 6.71 12.40
N THR A 43 -8.38 7.12 11.66
CA THR A 43 -9.65 6.40 11.58
C THR A 43 -9.51 5.13 10.73
N ILE A 44 -10.41 4.16 10.94
CA ILE A 44 -10.40 2.89 10.20
C ILE A 44 -10.60 3.11 8.69
N ASP A 45 -11.33 4.15 8.29
CA ASP A 45 -11.62 4.49 6.89
C ASP A 45 -10.38 4.72 6.00
N PRO A 46 -9.44 5.63 6.32
CA PRO A 46 -8.23 5.81 5.52
C PRO A 46 -7.32 4.58 5.51
N LEU A 47 -7.28 3.80 6.60
CA LEU A 47 -6.58 2.52 6.64
C LEU A 47 -7.22 1.50 5.67
N ARG A 48 -8.55 1.44 5.66
CA ARG A 48 -9.31 0.56 4.76
C ARG A 48 -9.11 0.95 3.31
N SER A 49 -9.15 2.24 2.98
CA SER A 49 -8.89 2.75 1.63
C SER A 49 -7.47 2.43 1.16
N ALA A 50 -6.45 2.54 2.03
CA ALA A 50 -5.08 2.19 1.67
C ALA A 50 -4.90 0.69 1.40
N VAL A 51 -5.53 -0.17 2.21
CA VAL A 51 -5.55 -1.62 1.98
C VAL A 51 -6.28 -1.94 0.68
N ASP A 52 -7.44 -1.33 0.45
CA ASP A 52 -8.23 -1.54 -0.76
C ASP A 52 -7.45 -1.14 -2.02
N HIS A 53 -6.79 0.02 -1.99
CA HIS A 53 -5.95 0.48 -3.09
C HIS A 53 -4.73 -0.43 -3.33
N THR A 54 -4.10 -0.95 -2.28
CA THR A 54 -3.00 -1.92 -2.45
C THR A 54 -3.48 -3.27 -2.97
N LEU A 55 -4.68 -3.71 -2.56
CA LEU A 55 -5.31 -4.92 -3.06
C LEU A 55 -5.67 -4.78 -4.55
N HIS A 56 -6.28 -3.66 -4.93
CA HIS A 56 -6.63 -3.33 -6.30
C HIS A 56 -5.39 -3.26 -7.21
N ARG A 57 -4.28 -2.69 -6.73
CA ARG A 57 -3.00 -2.71 -7.46
C ARG A 57 -2.44 -4.12 -7.62
N LEU A 58 -2.61 -4.98 -6.62
CA LEU A 58 -2.19 -6.38 -6.71
C LEU A 58 -3.08 -7.19 -7.67
N GLU A 59 -4.38 -6.88 -7.73
CA GLU A 59 -5.31 -7.47 -8.69
C GLU A 59 -4.97 -7.03 -10.12
N ILE A 60 -4.70 -5.75 -10.36
CA ILE A 60 -4.25 -5.27 -11.67
C ILE A 60 -2.93 -5.92 -12.09
N LEU A 61 -1.98 -6.08 -11.17
CA LEU A 61 -0.71 -6.76 -11.49
C LEU A 61 -0.93 -8.24 -11.85
N GLN A 62 -1.77 -8.97 -11.09
CA GLN A 62 -2.15 -10.34 -11.43
C GLN A 62 -2.87 -10.42 -12.79
N VAL A 63 -3.79 -9.49 -13.07
CA VAL A 63 -4.50 -9.42 -14.36
C VAL A 63 -3.56 -9.08 -15.51
N ASN A 64 -2.57 -8.20 -15.30
CA ASN A 64 -1.56 -7.91 -16.33
C ASN A 64 -0.58 -9.06 -16.55
N GLU A 65 -0.17 -9.78 -15.50
CA GLU A 65 0.65 -11.00 -15.64
C GLU A 65 -0.12 -12.10 -16.39
N VAL A 66 -1.40 -12.30 -16.05
CA VAL A 66 -2.27 -13.25 -16.75
C VAL A 66 -2.53 -12.80 -18.19
N GLY A 67 -2.92 -11.55 -18.43
CA GLY A 67 -3.13 -10.97 -19.76
C GLY A 67 -1.93 -11.11 -20.70
N HIS A 68 -0.71 -11.02 -20.17
CA HIS A 68 0.51 -11.25 -20.93
C HIS A 68 0.72 -12.74 -21.29
N LEU A 69 0.23 -13.67 -20.47
CA LEU A 69 0.23 -15.11 -20.72
C LEU A 69 -0.88 -15.54 -21.70
N GLU A 70 -2.05 -14.88 -21.69
CA GLU A 70 -3.14 -15.18 -22.64
C GLU A 70 -2.75 -14.77 -24.07
N HIS A 71 -2.08 -13.62 -24.21
CA HIS A 71 -1.58 -13.15 -25.51
C HIS A 71 -0.46 -14.04 -26.07
N LEU A 72 0.30 -14.72 -25.20
CA LEU A 72 1.30 -15.72 -25.59
C LEU A 72 0.66 -17.08 -25.93
N SER A 73 -0.43 -17.44 -25.25
CA SER A 73 -1.13 -18.72 -25.44
C SER A 73 -2.08 -18.74 -26.66
N LEU A 74 -2.38 -17.57 -27.24
CA LEU A 74 -3.20 -17.47 -28.46
C LEU A 74 -2.41 -17.71 -29.77
N HIS A 75 -1.09 -17.98 -29.69
CA HIS A 75 -0.36 -18.59 -30.81
C HIS A 75 -0.46 -20.12 -30.71
N ARG A 76 -1.66 -20.65 -30.95
CA ARG A 76 -1.82 -22.07 -31.28
C ARG A 76 -1.23 -22.25 -32.69
N PRO A 77 -0.16 -23.04 -32.90
CA PRO A 77 0.22 -23.43 -34.25
C PRO A 77 -0.83 -24.44 -34.71
N GLY A 78 -1.85 -23.93 -35.40
CA GLY A 78 -2.78 -24.73 -36.15
C GLY A 78 -2.21 -24.95 -37.55
N HIS A 79 -1.91 -26.23 -37.80
CA HIS A 79 -2.21 -26.93 -39.06
C HIS A 79 -1.34 -26.58 -40.28
N ASP A 80 -0.42 -27.51 -40.59
CA ASP A 80 -0.22 -28.07 -41.93
C ASP A 80 0.04 -29.58 -41.79
#